data_AF-A0A4Y2IUQ2-F1
#
_entry.id   AF-A0A4Y2IUQ2-F1
#
_cell.length_a   1.000
_cell.length_b   1.000
_cell.length_c   1.000
_cell.angle_alpha   90.00
_cell.angle_beta   90.00
_cell.angle_gamma   90.00
#
_symmetry.space_group_name_H-M   'P 1'
#
loop_
_entity.id
_entity.type
_entity.pdbx_description
1 polymer ?
#
loop_
_entity_poly.entity_id
_entity_poly.type
_entity_poly.pdbx_seq_one_letter_code
_entity_poly.pdbx_strand_id
1 'polypeptide(L)'
;MNFHSSALDLKALKDYFNNDKECIVNETLKIGEVLCEEWNVQFEKRQRKKKEMVSENSQDAGLSAKNVMGKVVKSTLDRIHMEINERFFRLNEMDFKFGFLLNVEGLCCAHCT
;
A
#
# COMPACT_ATOMS: atom_id res chain seq x y z
N MET A 1 16.53 21.13 -7.66
CA MET A 1 15.57 20.00 -7.59
C MET A 1 14.56 20.22 -8.70
N ASN A 2 14.38 19.27 -9.63
CA ASN A 2 13.51 19.44 -10.79
C ASN A 2 12.07 19.02 -10.42
N PHE A 3 11.17 19.99 -10.26
CA PHE A 3 9.77 19.75 -9.88
C PHE A 3 9.01 18.90 -10.90
N HIS A 4 9.35 19.00 -12.18
CA HIS A 4 8.76 18.20 -13.24
C HIS A 4 9.09 16.72 -13.06
N SER A 5 10.36 16.39 -12.79
CA SER A 5 10.79 15.01 -12.51
C SER A 5 10.08 14.45 -11.27
N SER A 6 10.01 15.23 -10.18
CA SER A 6 9.33 14.79 -8.96
C SER A 6 7.81 14.57 -9.17
N ALA A 7 7.18 15.34 -10.05
CA ALA A 7 5.78 15.14 -10.43
C ALA A 7 5.56 13.83 -11.19
N LEU A 8 6.49 13.49 -12.09
CA LEU A 8 6.49 12.21 -12.80
C LEU A 8 6.70 11.03 -11.84
N ASP A 9 7.64 11.15 -10.90
CA ASP A 9 7.89 10.12 -9.88
C ASP A 9 6.64 9.88 -9.04
N LEU A 10 5.96 10.95 -8.60
CA LEU A 10 4.75 10.85 -7.79
C LEU A 10 3.57 10.25 -8.57
N LYS A 11 3.48 10.55 -9.88
CA LYS A 11 2.52 9.92 -10.78
C LYS A 11 2.80 8.42 -10.93
N ALA A 12 4.05 8.04 -11.20
CA ALA A 12 4.45 6.65 -11.33
C ALA A 12 4.16 5.86 -10.04
N LEU A 13 4.45 6.47 -8.88
CA LEU A 13 4.15 5.87 -7.59
C LEU A 13 2.64 5.67 -7.38
N LYS A 14 1.82 6.68 -7.73
CA LYS A 14 0.37 6.56 -7.70
C LYS A 14 -0.12 5.41 -8.57
N ASP A 15 0.38 5.32 -9.81
CA ASP A 15 -0.06 4.31 -10.77
C ASP A 15 0.35 2.90 -10.29
N TYR A 16 1.55 2.75 -9.72
CA TYR A 16 2.01 1.51 -9.10
C TYR A 16 1.07 1.04 -7.98
N PHE A 17 0.71 1.91 -7.03
CA PHE A 17 -0.20 1.54 -5.95
C PHE A 17 -1.63 1.23 -6.42
N ASN A 18 -2.09 1.85 -7.52
CA ASN A 18 -3.41 1.57 -8.09
C ASN A 18 -3.47 0.18 -8.77
N ASN A 19 -2.40 -0.19 -9.48
CA ASN A 19 -2.39 -1.40 -10.28
C ASN A 19 -1.96 -2.64 -9.49
N ASP A 20 -1.01 -2.48 -8.55
CA ASP A 20 -0.31 -3.61 -7.93
C ASP A 20 -0.68 -3.84 -6.46
N LYS A 21 -1.74 -3.20 -5.95
CA LYS A 21 -2.15 -3.28 -4.54
C LYS A 21 -2.24 -4.71 -4.00
N GLU A 22 -2.90 -5.60 -4.74
CA GLU A 22 -3.07 -6.99 -4.32
C GLU A 22 -1.74 -7.77 -4.33
N CYS A 23 -0.87 -7.48 -5.29
CA CYS A 23 0.48 -8.03 -5.36
C CYS A 23 1.27 -7.65 -4.09
N ILE A 24 1.28 -6.36 -3.74
CA ILE A 24 1.99 -5.85 -2.55
C ILE A 24 1.46 -6.52 -1.27
N VAL A 25 0.14 -6.67 -1.13
CA VAL A 25 -0.47 -7.36 0.02
C VAL A 25 0.01 -8.80 0.10
N ASN A 26 -0.05 -9.54 -1.01
CA ASN A 26 0.32 -10.95 -1.04
C ASN A 26 1.81 -11.17 -0.77
N GLU A 27 2.67 -10.32 -1.31
CA GLU A 27 4.12 -10.39 -1.08
C GLU A 27 4.47 -10.05 0.37
N THR A 28 3.84 -9.03 0.95
CA THR A 28 4.01 -8.69 2.37
C THR A 28 3.54 -9.82 3.28
N LEU A 29 2.43 -10.49 2.93
CA LEU A 29 1.93 -11.64 3.69
C LEU A 29 2.90 -12.83 3.64
N LYS A 30 3.53 -13.10 2.49
CA LYS A 30 4.55 -14.15 2.37
C LYS A 30 5.78 -13.85 3.22
N ILE A 31 6.26 -12.61 3.20
CA ILE A 31 7.37 -12.19 4.07
C ILE A 31 6.99 -12.37 5.55
N GLY A 32 5.77 -11.96 5.90
CA GLY A 32 5.25 -12.10 7.25
C GLY A 32 5.10 -13.56 7.71
N GLU A 33 4.73 -14.46 6.80
CA GLU A 33 4.66 -15.91 7.05
C GLU A 33 6.03 -16.47 7.42
N VAL A 34 7.06 -16.18 6.62
CA VAL A 34 8.45 -16.59 6.87
C VAL A 34 8.93 -16.10 8.25
N LEU A 35 8.70 -14.82 8.57
CA LEU A 35 9.08 -14.26 9.88
C LEU A 35 8.32 -14.91 11.04
N CYS A 36 7.04 -15.25 10.84
CA CYS A 36 6.25 -15.95 11.84
C CYS A 36 6.80 -17.36 12.09
N GLU A 37 7.22 -18.08 11.04
CA GLU A 37 7.86 -19.39 11.16
C GLU A 37 9.19 -19.29 11.92
N GLU A 38 10.05 -18.33 11.58
CA GLU A 38 11.32 -18.07 12.26
C GLU A 38 11.16 -17.80 13.76
N TRP A 39 10.09 -17.09 14.14
CA TRP A 39 9.80 -16.74 15.54
C TRP A 39 8.87 -17.73 16.24
N ASN A 40 8.56 -18.88 15.62
CA ASN A 40 7.66 -19.90 16.13
C ASN A 40 6.27 -19.34 16.52
N VAL A 41 5.80 -18.36 15.76
CA VAL A 41 4.47 -17.75 15.86
C VAL A 41 3.51 -18.50 14.96
N GLN A 42 2.34 -18.88 15.51
CA GLN A 42 1.29 -19.55 14.74
C GLN A 42 0.72 -18.59 13.67
N PHE A 43 1.12 -18.79 12.41
CA PHE A 43 0.66 -17.95 11.30
C PHE A 43 -0.85 -18.13 11.03
N GLU A 44 -1.31 -19.39 11.03
CA GLU A 44 -2.72 -19.75 10.97
C GLU A 44 -3.22 -20.26 12.33
N LYS A 45 -4.55 -20.17 12.54
CA LYS A 45 -5.16 -20.74 13.74
C LYS A 45 -5.20 -22.26 13.59
N ARG A 46 -4.46 -22.98 14.43
CA ARG A 46 -4.64 -24.44 14.57
C ARG A 46 -6.05 -24.72 15.07
N GLN A 47 -6.88 -25.37 14.25
CA GLN A 47 -8.15 -25.90 14.73
C GLN A 47 -7.88 -27.03 15.72
N ARG A 48 -7.87 -26.73 17.03
CA ARG A 48 -7.95 -27.77 18.05
C ARG A 48 -9.38 -28.32 18.02
N LYS A 49 -9.53 -29.63 17.77
CA LYS A 49 -10.78 -30.35 18.06
C LYS A 49 -11.05 -30.21 19.57
N LYS A 50 -11.81 -29.21 19.98
CA LYS A 50 -12.44 -29.19 21.30
C LYS A 50 -13.53 -30.25 21.28
N LYS A 51 -13.66 -31.02 22.36
CA LYS A 51 -14.94 -31.70 22.65
C LYS A 51 -15.95 -30.58 22.91
N GLU A 52 -16.86 -30.37 21.97
CA GLU A 52 -17.99 -29.46 22.17
C GLU A 52 -18.85 -30.01 23.31
N MET A 53 -19.07 -29.20 24.34
CA MET A 53 -20.12 -29.45 25.32
C MET A 53 -21.46 -29.06 24.66
N VAL A 54 -22.49 -29.87 24.86
CA VAL A 54 -23.86 -29.54 24.44
C VAL A 54 -24.22 -28.17 25.02
N SER A 55 -24.40 -27.16 24.15
CA SER A 55 -24.71 -25.73 24.40
C SER A 55 -23.59 -24.69 24.28
N GLU A 56 -22.31 -25.05 24.12
CA GLU A 56 -21.24 -24.06 23.87
C GLU A 56 -21.11 -23.74 22.36
N ASN A 57 -21.79 -22.69 21.89
CA ASN A 57 -21.68 -22.19 20.50
C ASN A 57 -20.64 -21.06 20.31
N SER A 58 -19.82 -20.76 21.31
CA SER A 58 -18.82 -19.69 21.20
C SER A 58 -17.43 -20.26 20.88
N GLN A 59 -17.14 -20.38 19.58
CA GLN A 59 -15.74 -20.39 19.15
C GLN A 59 -15.13 -19.03 19.49
N ASP A 60 -14.17 -19.01 20.41
CA ASP A 60 -13.32 -17.84 20.62
C ASP A 60 -12.67 -17.43 19.29
N ALA A 61 -13.21 -16.37 18.69
CA ALA A 61 -12.96 -15.93 17.33
C ALA A 61 -11.73 -15.02 17.20
N GLY A 62 -10.69 -15.21 18.03
CA GLY A 62 -9.40 -14.55 17.83
C GLY A 62 -8.95 -14.64 16.35
N LEU A 63 -8.45 -13.55 15.78
CA LEU A 63 -7.96 -13.58 14.39
C LEU A 63 -6.64 -14.37 14.35
N SER A 64 -6.39 -15.13 13.28
CA SER A 64 -5.05 -15.69 13.02
C SER A 64 -4.05 -14.57 12.75
N ALA A 65 -2.76 -14.83 12.94
CA ALA A 65 -1.72 -13.85 12.63
C ALA A 65 -1.81 -13.39 11.16
N LYS A 66 -2.07 -14.31 10.22
CA LYS A 66 -2.36 -14.00 8.81
C LYS A 66 -3.50 -12.99 8.62
N ASN A 67 -4.61 -13.16 9.34
CA ASN A 67 -5.76 -12.26 9.23
C ASN A 67 -5.48 -10.89 9.86
N VAL A 68 -4.78 -10.85 10.99
CA VAL A 68 -4.37 -9.59 11.62
C VAL A 68 -3.42 -8.84 10.70
N MET A 69 -2.39 -9.51 10.22
CA MET A 69 -1.37 -8.93 9.36
C MET A 69 -1.99 -8.45 8.03
N GLY A 70 -2.86 -9.25 7.41
CA GLY A 70 -3.57 -8.85 6.20
C GLY A 70 -4.45 -7.62 6.39
N LYS A 71 -5.13 -7.48 7.54
CA LYS A 71 -5.90 -6.27 7.86
C LYS A 71 -4.99 -5.06 8.02
N VAL A 72 -3.89 -5.20 8.78
CA VAL A 72 -2.93 -4.11 9.01
C VAL A 72 -2.33 -3.64 7.69
N VAL A 73 -1.80 -4.55 6.87
CA VAL A 73 -1.18 -4.23 5.57
C VAL A 73 -2.17 -3.53 4.66
N LYS A 74 -3.41 -4.04 4.53
CA LYS A 74 -4.44 -3.39 3.72
C LYS A 74 -4.76 -1.98 4.22
N SER A 75 -4.96 -1.79 5.52
CA SER A 75 -5.26 -0.48 6.10
C SER A 75 -4.12 0.53 5.92
N THR A 76 -2.88 0.08 6.02
CA THR A 76 -1.68 0.90 5.80
C THR A 76 -1.57 1.31 4.33
N LEU A 77 -1.76 0.37 3.42
CA LEU A 77 -1.76 0.64 1.97
C LEU A 77 -2.89 1.59 1.58
N ASP A 78 -4.09 1.43 2.15
CA ASP A 78 -5.21 2.34 1.91
C ASP A 78 -4.86 3.78 2.31
N ARG A 79 -4.24 3.95 3.49
CA ARG A 79 -3.80 5.27 3.95
C ARG A 79 -2.73 5.88 3.05
N ILE A 80 -1.70 5.10 2.68
CA ILE A 80 -0.64 5.56 1.77
C ILE A 80 -1.25 5.95 0.42
N HIS A 81 -2.17 5.14 -0.10
CA HIS A 81 -2.84 5.38 -1.36
C HIS A 81 -3.68 6.67 -1.33
N MET A 82 -4.44 6.91 -0.26
CA MET A 82 -5.17 8.17 -0.08
C MET A 82 -4.24 9.37 -0.06
N GLU A 83 -3.14 9.29 0.69
CA GLU A 83 -2.20 10.40 0.83
C GLU A 83 -1.46 10.72 -0.48
N ILE A 84 -1.04 9.70 -1.23
CA ILE A 84 -0.42 9.88 -2.55
C ILE A 84 -1.41 10.53 -3.54
N ASN A 85 -2.66 10.06 -3.56
CA ASN A 85 -3.68 10.64 -4.42
C ASN A 85 -3.98 12.10 -4.07
N GLU A 86 -4.08 12.43 -2.78
CA GLU A 86 -4.30 13.80 -2.33
C GLU A 86 -3.13 14.72 -2.71
N ARG A 87 -1.89 14.26 -2.50
CA ARG A 87 -0.68 15.01 -2.90
C ARG A 87 -0.62 15.22 -4.41
N PHE A 88 -0.93 14.20 -5.20
CA PHE A 88 -0.98 14.31 -6.66
C PHE A 88 -2.07 15.28 -7.12
N PHE A 89 -3.25 15.22 -6.49
CA PHE A 89 -4.34 16.14 -6.78
C PHE A 89 -3.93 17.59 -6.52
N ARG A 90 -3.36 17.88 -5.34
CA ARG A 90 -2.88 19.24 -5.00
C ARG A 90 -1.78 19.72 -5.95
N LEU A 91 -0.88 18.83 -6.35
CA LEU A 91 0.17 19.14 -7.31
C LEU A 91 -0.44 19.56 -8.66
N ASN A 92 -1.40 18.79 -9.19
CA ASN A 92 -2.08 19.14 -10.44
C ASN A 92 -2.92 20.42 -10.31
N GLU A 93 -3.55 20.66 -9.16
CA GLU A 93 -4.32 21.88 -8.92
C GLU A 93 -3.42 23.12 -8.93
N MET A 94 -2.25 23.04 -8.29
CA MET A 94 -1.25 24.10 -8.33
C MET A 94 -0.74 24.32 -9.75
N ASP A 95 -0.56 23.26 -10.54
CA ASP A 95 -0.01 23.36 -11.90
C ASP A 95 -1.04 23.99 -12.83
N PHE A 96 -2.31 23.58 -12.68
CA PHE A 96 -3.42 24.20 -13.38
C PHE A 96 -3.55 25.70 -13.08
N LYS A 97 -3.30 26.12 -11.84
CA LYS A 97 -3.42 27.54 -11.42
C LYS A 97 -2.22 28.39 -11.80
N PHE A 98 -1.00 27.84 -11.74
CA PHE A 98 0.24 28.61 -11.80
C PHE A 98 1.23 28.17 -12.88
N GLY A 99 1.00 27.02 -13.53
CA GLY A 99 1.87 26.45 -14.57
C GLY A 99 3.26 26.03 -14.06
N PHE A 100 3.40 25.69 -12.77
CA PHE A 100 4.72 25.53 -12.15
C PHE A 100 5.46 24.23 -12.56
N LEU A 101 4.80 23.27 -13.22
CA LEU A 101 5.43 22.06 -13.76
C LEU A 101 5.93 22.22 -15.20
N LEU A 102 5.96 23.46 -15.72
CA LEU A 102 6.59 23.79 -17.00
C LEU A 102 8.01 23.22 -17.06
N ASN A 103 8.25 22.38 -18.07
CA ASN A 103 9.56 21.82 -18.32
C ASN A 103 10.47 22.87 -18.97
N VAL A 104 11.09 23.71 -18.14
CA VAL A 104 11.99 24.80 -18.58
C VAL A 104 13.18 24.24 -19.36
N GLU A 105 13.73 23.09 -18.98
CA GLU A 105 14.84 22.43 -19.70
C GLU A 105 14.42 22.03 -21.13
N GLY A 106 13.21 21.47 -21.28
CA GLY A 106 12.65 21.13 -22.59
C GLY A 106 12.35 22.37 -23.46
N LEU A 107 11.90 23.46 -22.83
CA LEU A 107 11.63 24.73 -23.49
C LEU A 107 12.91 25.43 -23.96
N CYS A 108 13.97 25.43 -23.14
CA CYS A 108 15.25 26.04 -23.50
C CYS A 108 16.00 25.24 -24.58
N CYS A 109 15.93 23.90 -24.57
CA CYS A 109 16.55 23.07 -25.60
C CYS A 109 15.90 23.24 -26.98
N ALA A 110 14.61 23.57 -27.05
CA ALA A 110 13.87 23.77 -28.30
C ALA A 110 14.19 25.10 -29.01
N HIS A 111 14.97 26.00 -28.39
CA HIS A 111 15.42 27.28 -28.99
C HIS A 111 16.91 27.27 -29.38
N CYS A 112 17.62 26.15 -29.18
CA CYS A 112 19.03 25.99 -29.56
C CYS A 112 19.23 25.25 -30.89
N THR A 113 18.17 25.09 -31.69
CA THR A 113 18.19 24.57 -33.08
C THR A 113 17.46 25.53 -33.99
#